data_AF-A0A2U1FMD6-F1
#
_entry.id   AF-A0A2U1FMD6-F1
#
_cell.length_a   1.000
_cell.length_b   1.000
_cell.length_c   1.000
_cell.angle_alpha   90.00
_cell.angle_beta   90.00
_cell.angle_gamma   90.00
#
_symmetry.space_group_name_H-M   'P 1'
#
loop_
_entity.id
_entity.type
_entity.pdbx_description
1 polymer ?
#
loop_
_entity_poly.entity_id
_entity_poly.type
_entity_poly.pdbx_seq_one_letter_code
_entity_poly.pdbx_strand_id
1 'polypeptide(L)'
;MPTIDEHRSLLSSKLKEMAEDGISPKGDEAVAEFDPPLKKRPSESEWEQQTDSFKQTREKETIVKENPTQSQEKGMTMEEYRSCFFQPSRNRQHRSVGLSVDTLDILRNILHDLDERTPISSYIDRILREHLRKHQDLLNNACTKQRRKTTIQL
;
A
#
# COMPACT_ATOMS: atom_id res chain seq x y z
N MET A 1 43.76 -37.96 9.42
CA MET A 1 42.39 -37.75 8.93
C MET A 1 41.48 -38.53 9.85
N PRO A 2 40.56 -37.89 10.58
CA PRO A 2 39.63 -38.62 11.42
C PRO A 2 38.76 -39.56 10.59
N THR A 3 38.47 -40.74 11.12
CA THR A 3 37.69 -41.77 10.42
C THR A 3 36.20 -41.42 10.42
N ILE A 4 35.43 -41.97 9.48
CA ILE A 4 33.98 -41.65 9.34
C ILE A 4 33.22 -41.91 10.65
N ASP A 5 33.64 -42.91 11.42
CA ASP A 5 33.02 -43.27 12.69
C ASP A 5 33.32 -42.26 13.80
N GLU A 6 34.50 -41.64 13.80
CA GLU A 6 34.85 -40.57 14.76
C GLU A 6 33.99 -39.32 14.53
N HIS A 7 33.73 -38.97 13.27
CA HIS A 7 32.84 -37.85 12.93
C HIS A 7 31.40 -38.10 13.41
N ARG A 8 30.91 -39.34 13.30
CA ARG A 8 29.58 -39.73 13.80
C ARG A 8 29.51 -39.69 15.32
N SER A 9 30.55 -40.15 16.01
CA SER A 9 30.65 -40.09 17.46
C SER A 9 30.68 -38.64 17.96
N LEU A 10 31.38 -37.74 17.27
CA LEU A 10 31.46 -36.34 17.62
C LEU A 10 30.11 -35.63 17.43
N LEU A 11 29.43 -35.89 16.31
CA LEU A 11 28.12 -35.30 16.02
C LEU A 11 27.06 -35.75 17.03
N SER A 12 27.02 -37.04 17.36
CA SER A 12 26.08 -37.58 18.33
C SER A 12 26.31 -37.01 19.74
N SER A 13 27.57 -36.89 20.16
CA SER A 13 27.92 -36.26 21.44
C SER A 13 27.47 -34.79 21.48
N LYS A 14 27.66 -34.05 20.39
CA LYS A 14 27.25 -32.63 20.33
C LYS A 14 25.73 -32.45 20.32
N LEU A 15 24.99 -33.31 19.62
CA LEU A 15 23.52 -33.31 19.63
C LEU A 15 22.96 -33.61 21.02
N LYS A 16 23.62 -34.50 21.77
CA LYS A 16 23.23 -34.83 23.15
C LYS A 16 23.45 -33.65 24.09
N GLU A 17 24.61 -32.99 23.99
CA GLU A 17 24.92 -31.76 24.74
C GLU A 17 23.88 -30.66 24.47
N MET A 18 23.55 -30.40 23.20
CA MET A 18 22.53 -29.41 22.82
C MET A 18 21.12 -29.76 23.28
N ALA A 19 20.82 -31.04 23.51
CA ALA A 19 19.52 -31.45 24.04
C ALA A 19 19.42 -31.24 25.56
N GLU A 20 20.55 -31.20 26.28
CA GLU A 20 20.58 -31.00 27.73
C GLU A 20 20.68 -29.52 28.11
N ASP A 21 21.32 -28.70 27.25
CA ASP A 21 21.37 -27.24 27.39
C ASP A 21 20.01 -26.61 27.02
N GLY A 22 19.07 -26.62 27.98
CA GLY A 22 17.78 -25.94 27.87
C GLY A 22 16.60 -26.64 28.54
N ILE A 23 16.79 -27.84 29.11
CA ILE A 23 15.74 -28.58 29.80
C ILE A 23 15.97 -28.49 31.31
N SER A 24 15.39 -27.47 31.95
CA SER A 24 15.12 -27.56 33.39
C SER A 24 14.06 -28.65 33.60
N PRO A 25 14.28 -29.66 34.46
CA PRO A 25 13.23 -30.60 34.82
C PRO A 25 12.11 -29.82 35.53
N LYS A 26 10.94 -29.75 34.90
CA LYS A 26 9.73 -29.19 35.51
C LYS A 26 9.42 -29.98 36.76
N GLY A 27 9.52 -29.33 37.92
CA GLY A 27 8.84 -29.76 39.13
C GLY A 27 7.33 -29.74 38.88
N ASP A 28 6.63 -30.73 39.43
CA ASP A 28 5.17 -30.83 39.36
C ASP A 28 4.55 -29.61 40.05
N GLU A 29 4.06 -28.64 39.27
CA GLU A 29 3.29 -27.53 39.82
C GLU A 29 2.15 -27.13 38.88
N ALA A 30 0.94 -27.29 39.44
CA ALA A 30 -0.41 -26.90 39.04
C ALA A 30 -0.67 -26.35 37.61
N VAL A 31 -1.64 -26.98 36.97
CA VAL A 31 -2.34 -26.55 35.75
C VAL A 31 -2.82 -25.11 35.90
N ALA A 32 -2.22 -24.17 35.17
CA ALA A 32 -2.72 -22.81 35.03
C ALA A 32 -3.89 -22.80 34.04
N GLU A 33 -5.10 -22.71 34.58
CA GLU A 33 -6.35 -22.47 33.86
C GLU A 33 -6.37 -21.03 33.32
N PHE A 34 -5.85 -20.84 32.11
CA PHE A 34 -5.94 -19.56 31.39
C PHE A 34 -6.50 -19.77 29.98
N ASP A 35 -7.77 -20.17 29.93
CA ASP A 35 -8.66 -19.77 28.83
C ASP A 35 -10.07 -19.50 29.42
N PRO A 36 -10.47 -18.24 29.63
CA PRO A 36 -11.82 -17.96 30.10
C PRO A 36 -12.82 -18.27 28.97
N PRO A 37 -13.93 -18.97 29.26
CA PRO A 37 -14.81 -19.47 28.21
C PRO A 37 -15.52 -18.32 27.49
N LEU A 38 -15.51 -18.38 26.15
CA LEU A 38 -16.29 -17.56 25.23
C LEU A 38 -17.79 -17.55 25.61
N LYS A 39 -18.25 -16.49 26.27
CA LYS A 39 -19.68 -16.20 26.45
C LYS A 39 -20.22 -15.45 25.23
N LYS A 40 -21.29 -16.01 24.68
CA LYS A 40 -22.05 -15.59 23.50
C LYS A 40 -22.65 -14.18 23.69
N ARG A 41 -22.69 -13.38 22.61
CA ARG A 41 -23.39 -12.08 22.50
C ARG A 41 -24.89 -12.20 22.81
N PRO A 42 -25.50 -11.09 23.28
CA PRO A 42 -26.62 -10.49 22.54
C PRO A 42 -26.50 -8.93 22.51
N SER A 43 -26.57 -8.31 21.33
CA SER A 43 -27.72 -7.61 20.73
C SER A 43 -27.81 -6.11 21.09
N GLU A 44 -27.85 -5.29 20.03
CA GLU A 44 -28.57 -4.02 19.87
C GLU A 44 -28.40 -2.83 20.84
N SER A 45 -28.02 -1.71 20.20
CA SER A 45 -28.50 -0.34 20.44
C SER A 45 -28.22 0.32 21.79
N GLU A 46 -27.21 1.19 21.79
CA GLU A 46 -27.28 2.47 22.49
C GLU A 46 -26.94 3.59 21.49
N TRP A 47 -27.97 4.39 21.24
CA TRP A 47 -27.99 5.60 20.43
C TRP A 47 -27.48 6.79 21.24
N GLU A 48 -26.94 7.77 20.51
CA GLU A 48 -27.02 9.22 20.77
C GLU A 48 -26.29 9.82 21.98
N GLN A 49 -25.27 10.65 21.68
CA GLN A 49 -25.35 12.11 21.85
C GLN A 49 -24.03 12.79 21.49
N GLN A 50 -23.97 13.48 20.34
CA GLN A 50 -23.62 14.89 20.30
C GLN A 50 -23.83 15.47 18.89
N THR A 51 -25.00 16.05 18.73
CA THR A 51 -25.34 17.05 17.72
C THR A 51 -24.87 18.43 18.17
N ASP A 52 -24.53 19.27 17.19
CA ASP A 52 -24.57 20.75 17.14
C ASP A 52 -23.24 21.31 16.58
N SER A 53 -23.19 22.22 15.62
CA SER A 53 -24.24 22.92 14.88
C SER A 53 -23.58 23.52 13.63
N PHE A 54 -24.19 23.28 12.48
CA PHE A 54 -23.89 23.95 11.21
C PHE A 54 -24.35 25.43 11.32
N LYS A 55 -23.47 26.41 11.13
CA LYS A 55 -23.86 27.76 10.72
C LYS A 55 -22.90 28.35 9.69
N GLN A 56 -23.51 28.57 8.53
CA GLN A 56 -23.09 29.20 7.29
C GLN A 56 -23.03 30.73 7.43
N THR A 57 -21.96 31.36 6.92
CA THR A 57 -21.92 32.74 6.39
C THR A 57 -20.76 32.80 5.37
N ARG A 58 -21.00 32.59 4.08
CA ARG A 58 -21.36 33.57 3.03
C ARG A 58 -20.21 34.53 2.62
N GLU A 59 -19.68 34.21 1.44
CA GLU A 59 -19.17 35.07 0.34
C GLU A 59 -18.01 36.03 0.61
N LYS A 60 -16.89 35.81 -0.10
CA LYS A 60 -16.28 36.82 -0.99
C LYS A 60 -15.67 36.16 -2.23
N GLU A 61 -16.16 36.59 -3.39
CA GLU A 61 -15.65 36.30 -4.71
C GLU A 61 -14.21 36.79 -4.86
N THR A 62 -13.32 35.93 -5.36
CA THR A 62 -12.22 36.36 -6.21
C THR A 62 -12.10 35.35 -7.33
N ILE A 63 -12.64 35.75 -8.48
CA ILE A 63 -12.48 35.09 -9.78
C ILE A 63 -10.97 35.14 -10.12
N VAL A 64 -10.23 34.12 -9.72
CA VAL A 64 -8.93 33.83 -10.30
C VAL A 64 -9.22 33.02 -11.55
N LYS A 65 -8.95 33.63 -12.70
CA LYS A 65 -8.96 32.98 -14.00
C LYS A 65 -8.04 31.75 -13.94
N GLU A 66 -8.63 30.60 -13.68
CA GLU A 66 -7.99 29.33 -13.97
C GLU A 66 -7.83 29.26 -15.48
N ASN A 67 -6.58 29.28 -15.94
CA ASN A 67 -6.27 28.94 -17.32
C ASN A 67 -6.72 27.49 -17.53
N PRO A 68 -7.75 27.21 -18.35
CA PRO A 68 -8.07 25.85 -18.68
C PRO A 68 -7.01 25.42 -19.68
N THR A 69 -5.91 24.86 -19.19
CA THR A 69 -5.15 23.91 -20.02
C THR A 69 -5.96 22.61 -20.04
N GLN A 70 -7.20 22.70 -20.49
CA GLN A 70 -7.98 21.58 -20.97
C GLN A 70 -7.30 21.21 -22.29
N SER A 71 -6.24 20.40 -22.20
CA SER A 71 -5.96 19.48 -23.30
C SER A 71 -7.29 18.81 -23.58
N GLN A 72 -7.91 19.11 -24.74
CA GLN A 72 -9.14 18.48 -25.17
C GLN A 72 -8.94 16.97 -25.08
N GLU A 73 -9.39 16.38 -23.98
CA GLU A 73 -9.47 14.95 -23.87
C GLU A 73 -10.58 14.57 -24.83
N LYS A 74 -10.20 14.05 -26.01
CA LYS A 74 -11.09 13.14 -26.72
C LYS A 74 -11.60 12.17 -25.65
N GLY A 75 -12.90 12.18 -25.40
CA GLY A 75 -13.49 11.27 -24.42
C GLY A 75 -13.08 9.85 -24.82
N MET A 76 -12.28 9.21 -23.98
CA MET A 76 -11.93 7.80 -24.17
C MET A 76 -13.19 6.97 -23.93
N THR A 77 -13.39 5.95 -24.75
CA THR A 77 -14.46 4.98 -24.49
C THR A 77 -14.13 4.14 -23.25
N MET A 78 -15.12 3.48 -22.66
CA MET A 78 -14.89 2.66 -21.47
C MET A 78 -13.96 1.48 -21.80
N GLU A 79 -14.11 0.89 -22.98
CA GLU A 79 -13.28 -0.22 -23.47
C GLU A 79 -11.81 0.20 -23.67
N GLU A 80 -11.59 1.41 -24.19
CA GLU A 80 -10.25 2.02 -24.29
C GLU A 80 -9.65 2.24 -22.90
N TYR A 81 -10.44 2.75 -21.96
CA TYR A 81 -10.00 2.95 -20.58
C TYR A 81 -9.56 1.63 -19.94
N ARG A 82 -10.38 0.58 -20.04
CA ARG A 82 -10.04 -0.76 -19.53
C ARG A 82 -8.73 -1.27 -20.13
N SER A 83 -8.57 -1.11 -21.44
CA SER A 83 -7.38 -1.56 -22.17
C SER A 83 -6.11 -0.80 -21.75
N CYS A 84 -6.22 0.47 -21.35
CA CYS A 84 -5.07 1.26 -20.91
C CYS A 84 -4.72 1.03 -19.43
N PHE A 85 -5.72 0.95 -18.55
CA PHE A 85 -5.50 1.05 -17.11
C PHE A 85 -5.68 -0.25 -16.32
N PHE A 86 -6.46 -1.21 -16.82
CA PHE A 86 -6.73 -2.48 -16.13
C PHE A 86 -5.91 -3.65 -16.66
N GLN A 87 -4.77 -3.36 -17.27
CA GLN A 87 -3.86 -4.42 -17.70
C GLN A 87 -2.91 -4.82 -16.56
N PRO A 88 -2.80 -6.13 -16.25
CA PRO A 88 -1.82 -6.64 -15.30
C PRO A 88 -0.41 -6.11 -15.61
N SER A 89 0.31 -5.64 -14.60
CA SER A 89 1.71 -5.27 -14.73
C SER A 89 2.59 -6.51 -14.46
N ARG A 90 3.51 -6.84 -15.38
CA ARG A 90 4.51 -7.90 -15.18
C ARG A 90 5.80 -7.38 -14.54
N ASN A 91 5.83 -6.11 -14.14
CA ASN A 91 7.06 -5.56 -13.57
C ASN A 91 7.36 -6.23 -12.22
N ARG A 92 8.57 -6.78 -12.10
CA ARG A 92 9.02 -7.51 -10.90
C ARG A 92 9.63 -6.57 -9.86
N GLN A 93 9.91 -5.32 -10.23
CA GLN A 93 10.56 -4.32 -9.40
C GLN A 93 9.60 -3.16 -9.12
N HIS A 94 8.99 -3.16 -7.93
CA HIS A 94 8.16 -2.06 -7.45
C HIS A 94 8.65 -1.56 -6.10
N ARG A 95 8.56 -0.26 -5.89
CA ARG A 95 8.78 0.38 -4.58
C ARG A 95 7.43 0.75 -3.99
N SER A 96 7.32 0.67 -2.67
CA SER A 96 6.17 1.19 -1.94
C SER A 96 6.17 2.72 -2.00
N VAL A 97 5.08 3.30 -2.48
CA VAL A 97 4.86 4.74 -2.46
C VAL A 97 3.73 5.01 -1.46
N GLY A 98 3.90 6.03 -0.62
CA GLY A 98 2.84 6.50 0.26
C GLY A 98 1.77 7.24 -0.55
N LEU A 99 0.52 6.86 -0.36
CA LEU A 99 -0.65 7.53 -0.91
C LEU A 99 -1.59 7.91 0.23
N SER A 100 -2.38 8.97 0.04
CA SER A 100 -3.48 9.30 0.94
C SER A 100 -4.47 8.14 1.02
N VAL A 101 -5.03 7.94 2.21
CA VAL A 101 -6.04 6.91 2.46
C VAL A 101 -7.26 7.13 1.57
N ASP A 102 -7.74 8.37 1.52
CA ASP A 102 -8.91 8.75 0.70
C ASP A 102 -8.73 8.39 -0.79
N THR A 103 -7.53 8.63 -1.34
CA THR A 103 -7.25 8.30 -2.74
C THR A 103 -7.16 6.80 -2.96
N LEU A 104 -6.58 6.05 -2.01
CA LEU A 104 -6.55 4.60 -2.09
C LEU A 104 -7.96 4.00 -2.05
N ASP A 105 -8.83 4.52 -1.19
CA ASP A 105 -10.20 4.01 -1.07
C ASP A 105 -11.02 4.30 -2.32
N ILE A 106 -10.87 5.49 -2.91
CA ILE A 106 -11.46 5.78 -4.23
C ILE A 106 -10.99 4.77 -5.28
N LEU A 107 -9.69 4.52 -5.37
CA LEU A 107 -9.13 3.57 -6.35
C LEU A 107 -9.60 2.12 -6.11
N ARG A 108 -9.77 1.71 -4.85
CA ARG A 108 -10.34 0.39 -4.50
C ARG A 108 -11.79 0.29 -4.90
N ASN A 109 -12.59 1.31 -4.60
CA ASN A 109 -14.01 1.33 -4.92
C ASN A 109 -14.23 1.25 -6.43
N ILE A 110 -13.44 1.99 -7.22
CA ILE A 110 -13.51 1.91 -8.70
C ILE A 110 -13.26 0.48 -9.20
N LEU A 111 -12.24 -0.21 -8.67
CA LEU A 111 -11.96 -1.60 -9.08
C LEU A 111 -13.05 -2.57 -8.66
N HIS A 112 -13.61 -2.36 -7.46
CA HIS A 112 -14.70 -3.18 -6.92
C HIS A 112 -16.00 -3.00 -7.73
N ASP A 113 -16.40 -1.75 -7.99
CA ASP A 113 -17.65 -1.42 -8.66
C ASP A 113 -17.65 -1.85 -10.13
N LEU A 114 -16.46 -1.91 -10.75
CA LEU A 114 -16.27 -2.38 -12.12
C LEU A 114 -16.00 -3.89 -12.25
N ASP A 115 -15.99 -4.61 -11.12
CA ASP A 115 -15.65 -6.05 -10.99
C ASP A 115 -14.32 -6.43 -11.68
N GLU A 116 -13.34 -5.54 -11.60
CA GLU A 116 -12.07 -5.72 -12.29
C GLU A 116 -11.04 -6.40 -11.40
N ARG A 117 -10.49 -7.52 -11.86
CA ARG A 117 -9.54 -8.34 -11.07
C ARG A 117 -8.09 -7.82 -11.07
N THR A 118 -7.90 -6.59 -11.52
CA THR A 118 -6.57 -5.98 -11.58
C THR A 118 -6.10 -5.59 -10.18
N PRO A 119 -4.87 -5.95 -9.77
CA PRO A 119 -4.37 -5.55 -8.48
C PRO A 119 -4.22 -4.03 -8.42
N ILE A 120 -4.62 -3.42 -7.29
CA ILE A 120 -4.60 -1.96 -7.11
C ILE A 120 -3.22 -1.35 -7.39
N SER A 121 -2.14 -2.05 -7.08
CA SER A 121 -0.77 -1.63 -7.39
C SER A 121 -0.53 -1.49 -8.89
N SER A 122 -1.05 -2.41 -9.71
CA SER A 122 -0.95 -2.30 -11.17
C SER A 122 -1.79 -1.14 -11.69
N TYR A 123 -3.00 -0.95 -11.17
CA TYR A 123 -3.86 0.16 -11.59
C TYR A 123 -3.21 1.52 -11.29
N ILE A 124 -2.69 1.72 -10.07
CA ILE A 124 -1.93 2.92 -9.69
C ILE A 124 -0.74 3.13 -10.63
N ASP A 125 0.05 2.08 -10.86
CA ASP A 125 1.24 2.14 -11.71
C ASP A 125 0.90 2.47 -13.18
N ARG A 126 -0.29 2.06 -13.68
CA ARG A 126 -0.80 2.47 -15.00
C ARG A 126 -1.19 3.94 -15.03
N ILE A 127 -1.93 4.42 -14.02
CA ILE A 127 -2.31 5.83 -13.90
C ILE A 127 -1.08 6.73 -13.91
N LEU A 128 -0.09 6.41 -13.07
CA LEU A 128 1.13 7.19 -12.95
C LEU A 128 1.93 7.19 -14.26
N ARG A 129 2.07 6.03 -14.92
CA ARG A 129 2.78 5.95 -16.20
C ARG A 129 2.08 6.75 -17.29
N GLU A 130 0.76 6.67 -17.38
CA GLU A 130 0.02 7.40 -18.40
C GLU A 130 0.09 8.91 -18.16
N HIS A 131 0.00 9.34 -16.89
CA HIS A 131 0.22 10.73 -16.52
C HIS A 131 1.61 11.23 -16.95
N LEU A 132 2.66 10.47 -16.63
CA LEU A 132 4.03 10.82 -17.00
C LEU A 132 4.24 10.82 -18.52
N ARG A 133 3.64 9.87 -19.24
CA ARG A 133 3.71 9.79 -20.70
C ARG A 133 3.05 10.99 -21.36
N LYS A 134 1.84 11.33 -20.92
CA LYS A 134 1.07 12.47 -21.47
C LYS A 134 1.76 13.81 -21.25
N HIS A 135 2.49 13.96 -20.14
CA HIS A 135 3.16 15.21 -19.78
C HIS A 135 4.68 15.19 -20.01
N GLN A 136 5.22 14.18 -20.70
CA GLN A 136 6.65 13.98 -20.88
C GLN A 136 7.34 15.21 -21.50
N ASP A 137 6.78 15.76 -22.57
CA ASP A 137 7.36 16.91 -23.28
C ASP A 137 7.33 18.18 -22.42
N LEU A 138 6.22 18.42 -21.71
CA LEU A 138 6.09 19.56 -20.80
C LEU A 138 7.16 19.49 -19.70
N LEU A 139 7.28 18.32 -19.06
CA LEU A 139 8.25 18.09 -17.99
C LEU A 139 9.69 18.22 -18.51
N ASN A 140 10.01 17.62 -19.65
CA ASN A 140 11.34 17.72 -20.26
C ASN A 140 11.71 19.17 -20.61
N ASN A 141 10.78 19.93 -21.16
CA ASN A 141 10.98 21.35 -21.48
C ASN A 141 11.19 22.19 -20.20
N ALA A 142 10.45 21.91 -19.13
CA ALA A 142 10.63 22.59 -17.85
C ALA A 142 12.00 22.23 -17.21
N CYS A 143 12.37 20.95 -17.19
CA CYS A 143 13.66 20.49 -16.66
C CYS A 143 14.85 21.07 -17.43
N THR A 144 14.79 21.11 -18.77
CA THR A 144 15.86 21.70 -19.59
C THR A 144 16.01 23.19 -19.36
N LYS A 145 14.89 23.94 -19.24
CA LYS A 145 14.92 25.36 -18.85
C LYS A 145 15.56 25.56 -17.48
N GLN A 146 15.21 24.73 -16.49
CA GLN A 146 15.77 24.84 -15.14
C GLN A 146 17.27 24.56 -15.12
N ARG A 147 17.73 23.53 -15.83
CA ARG A 147 19.16 23.21 -15.96
C ARG A 147 19.97 24.36 -16.59
N ARG A 148 19.44 25.01 -17.63
CA ARG A 148 20.09 26.16 -18.26
C ARG A 148 20.20 27.36 -17.30
N LYS A 149 19.16 27.61 -16.49
CA LYS A 149 19.18 28.67 -15.47
C LYS A 149 20.25 28.44 -14.41
N THR A 150 20.42 27.20 -13.96
CA THR A 150 21.44 26.86 -12.96
C THR A 150 22.86 26.89 -13.52
N THR A 151 23.05 26.55 -14.80
CA THR A 151 24.39 26.53 -15.43
C THR A 151 24.93 27.92 -15.78
N ILE A 152 24.08 28.94 -15.95
CA ILE A 152 24.51 30.31 -16.31
C ILE A 152 24.82 31.16 -15.05
N GLN A 153 24.49 30.67 -13.85
CA GLN A 153 24.69 31.38 -12.57
C GLN A 153 26.01 31.03 -11.88
N LEU A 154 27.05 30.62 -12.63
CA LEU A 154 28.37 30.28 -12.08
C LEU A 154 29.45 31.21 -12.63
#